data_AF-A0A7J9YW95-F1
#
_entry.id   AF-A0A7J9YW95-F1
#
_cell.length_a   1.000
_cell.length_b   1.000
_cell.length_c   1.000
_cell.angle_alpha   90.00
_cell.angle_beta   90.00
_cell.angle_gamma   90.00
#
_symmetry.space_group_name_H-M   'P 1'
#
loop_
_entity.id
_entity.type
_entity.pdbx_description
1 polymer ?
#
loop_
_entity_poly.entity_id
_entity_poly.type
_entity_poly.pdbx_seq_one_letter_code
_entity_poly.pdbx_strand_id
1 'polypeptide(L)'
;MTVAADATVVGAGAGFAGDRIEPAVALASSGALDAVVLECLAERTLAQALAGDPGAPRYDRRLRRRLAPLLPVAHEHGCTVISNLGAADPAGAAHEVATLASELGLGGLRVAAVLGDDLTASAPGVDWLDELPDDADLRAVHCYLGLDGPARAIEEGADVVITGRVADAALFAAPARGRLGGGEDALAGALAIGHLLECGPQLCGGNFAAPGGEGPSAAELARIGYPIARIEPDGGARSPSPPAPAGGSMS
;
A
#
# COMPACT_ATOMS: atom_id res chain seq x y z
N MET A 1 -10.56 23.17 22.38
CA MET A 1 -11.71 22.25 22.30
C MET A 1 -11.41 21.33 21.14
N THR A 2 -10.69 20.24 21.39
CA THR A 2 -10.24 19.31 20.34
C THR A 2 -11.46 18.48 19.97
N VAL A 3 -11.92 18.60 18.73
CA VAL A 3 -12.86 17.62 18.18
C VAL A 3 -12.18 16.26 18.32
N ALA A 4 -12.79 15.31 19.02
CA ALA A 4 -12.26 13.97 19.07
C ALA A 4 -12.13 13.48 17.62
N ALA A 5 -10.91 13.19 17.18
CA ALA A 5 -10.71 12.67 15.83
C ALA A 5 -11.45 11.33 15.71
N ASP A 6 -12.13 11.10 14.59
CA ASP A 6 -12.75 9.80 14.34
C ASP A 6 -11.69 8.77 13.94
N ALA A 7 -11.96 7.50 14.22
CA ALA A 7 -11.09 6.39 13.82
C ALA A 7 -10.92 6.31 12.30
N THR A 8 -9.84 5.70 11.84
CA THR A 8 -9.58 5.44 10.42
C THR A 8 -9.67 3.94 10.10
N VAL A 9 -10.46 3.57 9.10
CA VAL A 9 -10.61 2.19 8.64
C VAL A 9 -9.75 1.95 7.41
N VAL A 10 -8.75 1.07 7.54
CA VAL A 10 -7.78 0.76 6.48
C VAL A 10 -7.88 -0.72 6.12
N GLY A 11 -7.94 -1.03 4.83
CA GLY A 11 -7.90 -2.40 4.31
C GLY A 11 -6.64 -2.70 3.51
N ALA A 12 -6.16 -3.94 3.60
CA ALA A 12 -5.13 -4.45 2.69
C ALA A 12 -5.77 -4.94 1.39
N GLY A 13 -5.42 -4.35 0.26
CA GLY A 13 -5.90 -4.79 -1.05
C GLY A 13 -4.90 -5.65 -1.83
N ALA A 14 -3.61 -5.58 -1.47
CA ALA A 14 -2.56 -6.46 -1.97
C ALA A 14 -1.39 -6.46 -0.97
N GLY A 15 -0.67 -7.59 -0.88
CA GLY A 15 0.56 -7.69 -0.08
C GLY A 15 1.77 -8.21 -0.84
N PHE A 16 1.70 -8.31 -2.17
CA PHE A 16 2.83 -8.65 -3.05
C PHE A 16 2.49 -8.40 -4.53
N ALA A 17 3.54 -8.26 -5.37
CA ALA A 17 3.41 -7.91 -6.78
C ALA A 17 2.48 -8.84 -7.59
N GLY A 18 2.45 -10.13 -7.26
CA GLY A 18 1.68 -11.17 -7.95
C GLY A 18 0.24 -11.32 -7.47
N ASP A 19 -0.17 -10.53 -6.49
CA ASP A 19 -1.43 -10.76 -5.80
C ASP A 19 -2.65 -10.46 -6.67
N ARG A 20 -3.77 -11.09 -6.34
CA ARG A 20 -5.07 -10.84 -6.98
C ARG A 20 -5.65 -9.48 -6.58
N ILE A 21 -6.62 -8.97 -7.33
CA ILE A 21 -7.16 -7.61 -7.12
C ILE A 21 -8.61 -7.61 -6.64
N GLU A 22 -9.33 -8.68 -6.93
CA GLU A 22 -10.74 -8.88 -6.61
C GLU A 22 -11.05 -8.63 -5.12
N PRO A 23 -10.20 -9.02 -4.15
CA PRO A 23 -10.42 -8.69 -2.75
C PRO A 23 -10.34 -7.19 -2.45
N ALA A 24 -9.41 -6.45 -3.06
CA ALA A 24 -9.33 -4.99 -2.91
C ALA A 24 -10.61 -4.30 -3.42
N VAL A 25 -11.12 -4.78 -4.57
CA VAL A 25 -12.37 -4.28 -5.14
C VAL A 25 -13.53 -4.58 -4.18
N ALA A 26 -13.64 -5.80 -3.66
CA ALA A 26 -14.68 -6.18 -2.71
C ALA A 26 -14.63 -5.35 -1.41
N LEU A 27 -13.43 -5.09 -0.90
CA LEU A 27 -13.22 -4.23 0.26
C LEU A 27 -13.68 -2.79 -0.02
N ALA A 28 -13.24 -2.18 -1.13
CA ALA A 28 -13.63 -0.82 -1.49
C ALA A 28 -15.14 -0.71 -1.75
N SER A 29 -15.74 -1.67 -2.44
CA SER A 29 -17.19 -1.74 -2.70
C SER A 29 -18.06 -1.91 -1.45
N SER A 30 -17.49 -2.27 -0.31
CA SER A 30 -18.24 -2.35 0.95
C SER A 30 -18.66 -0.98 1.49
N GLY A 31 -18.00 0.10 1.04
CA GLY A 31 -18.22 1.46 1.54
C GLY A 31 -17.77 1.68 2.99
N ALA A 32 -17.04 0.72 3.59
CA ALA A 32 -16.64 0.76 4.99
C ALA A 32 -15.22 1.28 5.24
N LEU A 33 -14.43 1.50 4.17
CA LEU A 33 -13.01 1.86 4.26
C LEU A 33 -12.81 3.35 4.01
N ASP A 34 -11.97 3.99 4.83
CA ASP A 34 -11.38 5.29 4.52
C ASP A 34 -10.27 5.14 3.47
N ALA A 35 -9.50 4.04 3.54
CA ALA A 35 -8.41 3.77 2.61
C ALA A 35 -8.21 2.28 2.32
N VAL A 36 -7.75 1.98 1.11
CA VAL A 36 -7.28 0.66 0.69
C VAL A 36 -5.83 0.77 0.20
N VAL A 37 -4.98 -0.10 0.72
CA VAL A 37 -3.54 -0.09 0.42
C VAL A 37 -3.17 -1.28 -0.46
N LEU A 38 -2.51 -0.99 -1.57
CA LEU A 38 -1.90 -2.00 -2.44
C LEU A 38 -0.37 -1.96 -2.24
N GLU A 39 0.12 -2.79 -1.32
CA GLU A 39 1.54 -3.04 -1.14
C GLU A 39 1.94 -4.12 -2.16
N CYS A 40 2.80 -3.76 -3.12
CA CYS A 40 3.17 -4.58 -4.27
C CYS A 40 4.67 -4.57 -4.57
N LEU A 41 5.49 -3.81 -3.83
CA LEU A 41 6.87 -3.52 -4.19
C LEU A 41 7.84 -4.19 -3.21
N ALA A 42 8.48 -5.27 -3.65
CA ALA A 42 9.66 -5.82 -2.98
C ALA A 42 10.95 -5.29 -3.63
N GLU A 43 12.12 -5.55 -3.03
CA GLU A 43 13.44 -5.23 -3.58
C GLU A 43 13.61 -5.89 -4.95
N ARG A 44 13.19 -7.16 -5.07
CA ARG A 44 13.21 -7.90 -6.34
C ARG A 44 12.37 -7.20 -7.42
N THR A 45 11.20 -6.69 -7.07
CA THR A 45 10.28 -6.05 -8.02
C THR A 45 10.82 -4.70 -8.47
N LEU A 46 11.46 -3.94 -7.57
CA LEU A 46 12.17 -2.71 -7.91
C LEU A 46 13.36 -2.97 -8.83
N ALA A 47 14.17 -3.99 -8.53
CA ALA A 47 15.29 -4.39 -9.40
C ALA A 47 14.80 -4.78 -10.80
N GLN A 48 13.65 -5.47 -10.90
CA GLN A 48 13.02 -5.80 -12.19
C GLN A 48 12.56 -4.56 -12.95
N ALA A 49 12.00 -3.55 -12.26
CA ALA A 49 11.61 -2.30 -12.89
C ALA A 49 12.84 -1.57 -13.45
N LEU A 50 13.93 -1.52 -12.69
CA LEU A 50 15.20 -0.89 -13.10
C LEU A 50 15.88 -1.62 -14.26
N ALA A 51 15.84 -2.96 -14.28
CA ALA A 51 16.45 -3.81 -15.30
C ALA A 51 15.66 -3.89 -16.61
N GLY A 52 14.50 -3.23 -16.72
CA GLY A 52 13.69 -3.23 -17.92
C GLY A 52 14.35 -2.51 -19.11
N ASP A 53 13.84 -2.76 -20.33
CA ASP A 53 14.35 -2.16 -21.57
C ASP A 53 14.45 -0.62 -21.48
N PRO A 54 15.44 0.01 -22.13
CA PRO A 54 15.50 1.47 -22.25
C PRO A 54 14.19 2.04 -22.81
N GLY A 55 13.59 3.00 -22.13
CA GLY A 55 12.31 3.60 -22.51
C GLY A 55 11.06 2.84 -22.06
N ALA A 56 11.20 1.65 -21.45
CA ALA A 56 10.08 1.01 -20.78
C ALA A 56 9.74 1.74 -19.47
N PRO A 57 8.44 1.81 -19.09
CA PRO A 57 8.03 2.35 -17.80
C PRO A 57 8.81 1.73 -16.65
N ARG A 58 9.22 2.57 -15.69
CA ARG A 58 9.94 2.16 -14.47
C ARG A 58 9.01 2.00 -13.26
N TYR A 59 7.70 2.13 -13.48
CA TYR A 59 6.64 1.74 -12.56
C TYR A 59 6.10 0.33 -12.84
N ASP A 60 5.27 -0.20 -11.95
CA ASP A 60 4.74 -1.57 -12.07
C ASP A 60 3.84 -1.71 -13.32
N ARG A 61 4.22 -2.64 -14.21
CA ARG A 61 3.51 -2.90 -15.48
C ARG A 61 2.06 -3.39 -15.30
N ARG A 62 1.68 -3.83 -14.10
CA ARG A 62 0.34 -4.30 -13.74
C ARG A 62 -0.52 -3.17 -13.17
N LEU A 63 -0.02 -1.93 -13.08
CA LEU A 63 -0.74 -0.77 -12.55
C LEU A 63 -2.15 -0.66 -13.12
N ARG A 64 -2.29 -0.61 -14.46
CA ARG A 64 -3.61 -0.54 -15.11
C ARG A 64 -4.51 -1.73 -14.76
N ARG A 65 -3.97 -2.95 -14.77
CA ARG A 65 -4.72 -4.17 -14.44
C ARG A 65 -5.28 -4.13 -13.02
N ARG A 66 -4.55 -3.54 -12.07
CA ARG A 66 -4.97 -3.41 -10.67
C ARG A 66 -5.95 -2.26 -10.47
N LEU A 67 -5.66 -1.10 -11.05
CA LEU A 67 -6.39 0.12 -10.76
C LEU A 67 -7.66 0.28 -11.60
N ALA A 68 -7.71 -0.27 -12.82
CA ALA A 68 -8.91 -0.17 -13.66
C ALA A 68 -10.20 -0.69 -12.99
N PRO A 69 -10.22 -1.86 -12.32
CA PRO A 69 -11.41 -2.32 -11.60
C PRO A 69 -11.59 -1.66 -10.22
N LEU A 70 -10.53 -1.10 -9.61
CA LEU A 70 -10.57 -0.57 -8.25
C LEU A 70 -10.98 0.91 -8.19
N LEU A 71 -10.46 1.75 -9.09
CA LEU A 71 -10.68 3.19 -9.05
C LEU A 71 -12.16 3.60 -9.10
N PRO A 72 -13.03 2.97 -9.92
CA PRO A 72 -14.45 3.36 -9.96
C PRO A 72 -15.15 3.18 -8.61
N VAL A 73 -14.96 2.03 -7.97
CA VAL A 73 -15.61 1.72 -6.68
C VAL A 73 -14.98 2.50 -5.53
N ALA A 74 -13.66 2.74 -5.58
CA ALA A 74 -12.97 3.55 -4.59
C ALA A 74 -13.45 5.00 -4.65
N HIS A 75 -13.56 5.57 -5.85
CA HIS A 75 -14.04 6.94 -6.06
C HIS A 75 -15.52 7.10 -5.65
N GLU A 76 -16.39 6.13 -5.99
CA GLU A 76 -17.81 6.14 -5.59
C GLU A 76 -17.99 6.23 -4.07
N HIS A 77 -17.14 5.54 -3.30
CA HIS A 77 -17.23 5.47 -1.85
C HIS A 77 -16.31 6.44 -1.11
N GLY A 78 -15.54 7.28 -1.81
CA GLY A 78 -14.55 8.16 -1.19
C GLY A 78 -13.43 7.41 -0.45
N CYS A 79 -13.12 6.19 -0.90
CA CYS A 79 -12.05 5.37 -0.36
C CYS A 79 -10.72 5.74 -1.03
N THR A 80 -9.74 6.19 -0.24
CA THR A 80 -8.43 6.59 -0.76
C THR A 80 -7.62 5.35 -1.17
N VAL A 81 -7.05 5.34 -2.38
CA VAL A 81 -6.18 4.26 -2.85
C VAL A 81 -4.72 4.65 -2.62
N ILE A 82 -3.96 3.84 -1.88
CA ILE A 82 -2.54 4.09 -1.62
C ILE A 82 -1.72 2.93 -2.18
N SER A 83 -0.64 3.21 -2.90
CA SER A 83 0.18 2.14 -3.44
C SER A 83 1.63 2.53 -3.73
N ASN A 84 2.52 1.55 -3.66
CA ASN A 84 3.92 1.62 -4.11
C ASN A 84 4.15 1.07 -5.53
N LEU A 85 3.08 0.98 -6.33
CA LEU A 85 3.15 0.64 -7.76
C LEU A 85 3.99 1.63 -8.59
N GLY A 86 4.38 2.77 -8.02
CA GLY A 86 5.32 3.69 -8.64
C GLY A 86 6.71 3.09 -8.86
N ALA A 87 7.11 2.10 -8.06
CA ALA A 87 8.43 1.45 -8.14
C ALA A 87 9.56 2.49 -8.27
N ALA A 88 10.27 2.54 -9.41
CA ALA A 88 11.36 3.50 -9.65
C ALA A 88 10.90 4.78 -10.38
N ASP A 89 9.62 4.92 -10.73
CA ASP A 89 9.05 6.11 -11.36
C ASP A 89 7.63 6.43 -10.84
N PRO A 90 7.52 6.94 -9.59
CA PRO A 90 6.22 7.30 -9.02
C PRO A 90 5.52 8.43 -9.77
N ALA A 91 6.28 9.34 -10.39
CA ALA A 91 5.73 10.45 -11.18
C ALA A 91 5.06 9.94 -12.47
N GLY A 92 5.74 9.08 -13.23
CA GLY A 92 5.17 8.45 -14.43
C GLY A 92 3.97 7.56 -14.09
N ALA A 93 4.02 6.84 -12.97
CA ALA A 93 2.89 6.07 -12.49
C ALA A 93 1.68 6.96 -12.17
N ALA A 94 1.86 8.08 -11.47
CA ALA A 94 0.78 9.01 -11.19
C ALA A 94 0.16 9.61 -12.47
N HIS A 95 0.98 9.90 -13.49
CA HIS A 95 0.49 10.35 -14.79
C HIS A 95 -0.35 9.27 -15.50
N GLU A 96 0.09 8.02 -15.44
CA GLU A 96 -0.64 6.89 -15.98
C GLU A 96 -1.98 6.65 -15.24
N VAL A 97 -1.99 6.81 -13.91
CA VAL A 97 -3.24 6.77 -13.12
C VAL A 97 -4.18 7.88 -13.53
N ALA A 98 -3.70 9.11 -13.70
CA ALA A 98 -4.54 10.23 -14.13
C ALA A 98 -5.12 9.99 -15.55
N THR A 99 -4.33 9.43 -16.45
CA THR A 99 -4.78 9.02 -17.79
C THR A 99 -5.87 7.97 -17.70
N LEU A 100 -5.67 6.92 -16.90
CA LEU A 100 -6.66 5.88 -16.65
C LEU A 100 -7.95 6.44 -16.03
N ALA A 101 -7.85 7.35 -15.06
CA ALA A 101 -9.01 8.00 -14.46
C ALA A 101 -9.83 8.78 -15.51
N SER A 102 -9.15 9.49 -16.42
CA SER A 102 -9.82 10.18 -17.53
C SER A 102 -10.53 9.21 -18.49
N GLU A 103 -9.90 8.06 -18.82
CA GLU A 103 -10.51 7.02 -19.66
C GLU A 103 -11.75 6.40 -19.01
N LEU A 104 -11.74 6.26 -17.67
CA LEU A 104 -12.85 5.73 -16.88
C LEU A 104 -13.94 6.77 -16.57
N GLY A 105 -13.75 8.04 -16.94
CA GLY A 105 -14.71 9.11 -16.67
C GLY A 105 -14.75 9.57 -15.21
N LEU A 106 -13.69 9.32 -14.42
CA LEU A 106 -13.58 9.69 -13.00
C LEU A 106 -13.12 11.15 -12.86
N GLY A 107 -13.98 12.07 -13.32
CA GLY A 107 -13.70 13.50 -13.30
C GLY A 107 -13.48 14.03 -11.89
N GLY A 108 -12.41 14.81 -11.70
CA GLY A 108 -12.07 15.42 -10.41
C GLY A 108 -11.25 14.54 -9.48
N LEU A 109 -10.96 13.29 -9.86
CA LEU A 109 -10.06 12.40 -9.12
C LEU A 109 -8.65 12.99 -9.06
N ARG A 110 -8.12 13.13 -7.84
CA ARG A 110 -6.82 13.72 -7.55
C ARG A 110 -5.79 12.64 -7.30
N VAL A 111 -4.71 12.67 -8.07
CA VAL A 111 -3.59 11.73 -7.96
C VAL A 111 -2.37 12.47 -7.44
N ALA A 112 -1.73 11.96 -6.40
CA ALA A 112 -0.48 12.46 -5.87
C ALA A 112 0.64 11.43 -6.06
N ALA A 113 1.84 11.91 -6.41
CA ALA A 113 3.07 11.13 -6.40
C ALA A 113 3.94 11.54 -5.20
N VAL A 114 4.42 10.57 -4.44
CA VAL A 114 5.42 10.78 -3.38
C VAL A 114 6.79 10.43 -3.94
N LEU A 115 7.70 11.41 -3.89
CA LEU A 115 9.06 11.32 -4.42
C LEU A 115 10.09 11.47 -3.29
N GLY A 116 11.35 11.14 -3.59
CA GLY A 116 12.48 11.32 -2.68
C GLY A 116 13.08 10.03 -2.15
N ASP A 117 12.57 8.88 -2.58
CA ASP A 117 13.15 7.58 -2.26
C ASP A 117 14.39 7.28 -3.11
N ASP A 118 14.44 7.72 -4.36
CA ASP A 118 15.61 7.57 -5.24
C ASP A 118 16.75 8.52 -4.84
N LEU A 119 17.82 7.93 -4.31
CA LEU A 119 19.06 8.58 -3.89
C LEU A 119 20.21 8.27 -4.85
N THR A 120 19.96 7.65 -6.00
CA THR A 120 21.00 7.19 -6.94
C THR A 120 21.92 8.32 -7.38
N ALA A 121 21.37 9.51 -7.66
CA ALA A 121 22.15 10.69 -8.03
C ALA A 121 23.01 11.24 -6.87
N SER A 122 22.65 10.94 -5.63
CA SER A 122 23.36 11.35 -4.40
C SER A 122 24.30 10.27 -3.87
N ALA A 123 24.35 9.10 -4.51
CA ALA A 123 25.24 8.01 -4.13
C ALA A 123 26.73 8.40 -4.23
N PRO A 124 27.20 9.13 -5.27
CA PRO A 124 28.58 9.58 -5.32
C PRO A 124 28.83 10.68 -4.27
N GLY A 125 29.60 10.35 -3.22
CA GLY A 125 30.01 11.33 -2.20
C GLY A 125 29.48 11.09 -0.80
N VAL A 126 28.75 10.00 -0.57
CA VAL A 126 28.42 9.54 0.77
C VAL A 126 29.03 8.16 0.98
N ASP A 127 29.70 8.00 2.11
CA ASP A 127 30.32 6.75 2.53
C ASP A 127 29.23 5.80 3.06
N TRP A 128 28.39 5.31 2.15
CA TRP A 128 27.20 4.52 2.50
C TRP A 128 27.55 3.09 2.92
N LEU A 129 28.69 2.55 2.46
CA LEU A 129 29.01 1.13 2.48
C LEU A 129 30.51 0.92 2.67
N ASP A 130 30.89 0.34 3.81
CA ASP A 130 32.24 -0.22 4.01
C ASP A 130 32.49 -1.48 3.13
N GLU A 131 31.46 -2.01 2.44
CA GLU A 131 31.43 -3.40 1.94
C GLU A 131 30.90 -3.61 0.51
N LEU A 132 30.92 -2.63 -0.39
CA LEU A 132 30.71 -2.97 -1.80
C LEU A 132 31.99 -3.57 -2.40
N PRO A 133 31.92 -4.72 -3.09
CA PRO A 133 33.04 -5.21 -3.88
C PRO A 133 33.55 -4.13 -4.84
N ASP A 134 34.87 -4.07 -5.06
CA ASP A 134 35.50 -3.09 -5.97
C ASP A 134 34.95 -3.16 -7.42
N ASP A 135 34.33 -4.29 -7.80
CA ASP A 135 33.72 -4.54 -9.11
C ASP A 135 32.19 -4.42 -9.14
N ALA A 136 31.57 -3.95 -8.05
CA ALA A 136 30.12 -3.79 -7.99
C ALA A 136 29.62 -2.65 -8.90
N ASP A 137 28.71 -2.97 -9.82
CA ASP A 137 28.00 -2.00 -10.65
C ASP A 137 26.76 -1.46 -9.89
N LEU A 138 26.89 -0.28 -9.28
CA LEU A 138 25.82 0.36 -8.54
C LEU A 138 24.71 0.84 -9.49
N ARG A 139 23.60 0.09 -9.53
CA ARG A 139 22.47 0.36 -10.43
C ARG A 139 21.50 1.43 -9.91
N ALA A 140 21.22 1.41 -8.60
CA ALA A 140 20.31 2.33 -7.95
C ALA A 140 20.51 2.33 -6.43
N VAL A 141 20.13 3.43 -5.78
CA VAL A 141 20.06 3.55 -4.33
C VAL A 141 18.68 4.08 -3.97
N HIS A 142 17.91 3.31 -3.21
CA HIS A 142 16.60 3.74 -2.74
C HIS A 142 16.52 3.63 -1.21
N CYS A 143 15.94 4.64 -0.56
CA CYS A 143 15.63 4.59 0.85
C CYS A 143 14.16 4.25 1.10
N TYR A 144 13.84 3.72 2.28
CA TYR A 144 12.45 3.56 2.71
C TYR A 144 11.99 4.88 3.30
N LEU A 145 11.10 5.56 2.58
CA LEU A 145 10.42 6.73 3.14
C LEU A 145 9.45 6.32 4.26
N GLY A 146 9.17 7.27 5.14
CA GLY A 146 8.14 7.13 6.16
C GLY A 146 6.74 7.52 5.65
N LEU A 147 5.79 7.62 6.58
CA LEU A 147 4.38 7.89 6.29
C LEU A 147 4.08 9.37 6.02
N ASP A 148 4.99 10.31 6.31
CA ASP A 148 4.69 11.75 6.23
C ASP A 148 4.35 12.21 4.81
N GLY A 149 5.05 11.69 3.79
CA GLY A 149 4.77 12.00 2.38
C GLY A 149 3.36 11.54 1.96
N PRO A 150 3.03 10.25 2.11
CA PRO A 150 1.69 9.75 1.83
C PRO A 150 0.60 10.44 2.67
N ALA A 151 0.84 10.67 3.96
CA ALA A 151 -0.12 11.36 4.84
C ALA A 151 -0.42 12.78 4.37
N ARG A 152 0.62 13.54 4.01
CA ARG A 152 0.47 14.89 3.47
C ARG A 152 -0.34 14.90 2.18
N ALA A 153 -0.12 13.93 1.28
CA ALA A 153 -0.90 13.82 0.06
C ALA A 153 -2.40 13.62 0.34
N ILE A 154 -2.74 12.81 1.36
CA ILE A 154 -4.11 12.58 1.81
C ILE A 154 -4.71 13.86 2.41
N GLU A 155 -3.95 14.56 3.26
CA GLU A 155 -4.36 15.85 3.85
C GLU A 155 -4.62 16.93 2.80
N GLU A 156 -3.86 16.93 1.70
CA GLU A 156 -4.05 17.81 0.55
C GLU A 156 -5.21 17.35 -0.37
N GLY A 157 -5.86 16.23 -0.03
CA GLY A 157 -7.08 15.71 -0.65
C GLY A 157 -6.83 14.83 -1.87
N ALA A 158 -5.74 14.04 -1.89
CA ALA A 158 -5.53 13.03 -2.91
C ALA A 158 -6.48 11.84 -2.72
N ASP A 159 -7.16 11.43 -3.81
CA ASP A 159 -7.94 10.20 -3.86
C ASP A 159 -7.05 8.98 -4.14
N VAL A 160 -5.93 9.21 -4.83
CA VAL A 160 -4.93 8.18 -5.11
C VAL A 160 -3.54 8.70 -4.77
N VAL A 161 -2.81 7.96 -3.94
CA VAL A 161 -1.43 8.22 -3.56
C VAL A 161 -0.53 7.14 -4.14
N ILE A 162 0.37 7.53 -5.03
CA ILE A 162 1.36 6.64 -5.66
C ILE A 162 2.75 6.98 -5.12
N THR A 163 3.46 5.94 -4.70
CA THR A 163 4.77 6.04 -4.06
C THR A 163 5.78 5.15 -4.77
N GLY A 164 7.07 5.41 -4.54
CA GLY A 164 8.15 4.47 -4.80
C GLY A 164 8.38 3.61 -3.56
N ARG A 165 9.61 3.63 -3.02
CA ARG A 165 9.95 2.92 -1.80
C ARG A 165 9.48 3.68 -0.54
N VAL A 166 8.54 3.07 0.18
CA VAL A 166 8.05 3.49 1.50
C VAL A 166 8.10 2.27 2.40
N ALA A 167 8.33 2.43 3.71
CA ALA A 167 8.16 1.33 4.66
C ALA A 167 6.74 0.77 4.59
N ASP A 168 6.60 -0.54 4.51
CA ASP A 168 5.33 -1.23 4.27
C ASP A 168 4.27 -0.80 5.30
N ALA A 169 4.58 -0.92 6.59
CA ALA A 169 3.74 -0.45 7.69
C ALA A 169 3.37 1.04 7.60
N ALA A 170 4.27 1.88 7.07
CA ALA A 170 4.04 3.31 6.93
C ALA A 170 2.98 3.63 5.86
N LEU A 171 2.87 2.82 4.79
CA LEU A 171 1.79 2.94 3.81
C LEU A 171 0.41 2.74 4.46
N PHE A 172 0.31 1.76 5.37
CA PHE A 172 -0.92 1.44 6.09
C PHE A 172 -1.23 2.43 7.23
N ALA A 173 -0.22 3.02 7.86
CA ALA A 173 -0.39 4.02 8.92
C ALA A 173 -0.72 5.43 8.37
N ALA A 174 -0.30 5.74 7.14
CA ALA A 174 -0.47 7.06 6.54
C ALA A 174 -1.92 7.61 6.56
N PRO A 175 -2.98 6.83 6.23
CA PRO A 175 -4.37 7.28 6.33
C PRO A 175 -4.78 7.79 7.71
N ALA A 176 -4.19 7.24 8.77
CA ALA A 176 -4.53 7.59 10.14
C ALA A 176 -3.77 8.82 10.65
N ARG A 177 -2.67 9.22 9.97
CA ARG A 177 -1.72 10.20 10.50
C ARG A 177 -2.35 11.49 10.99
N GLY A 178 -3.19 12.13 10.17
CA GLY A 178 -3.86 13.38 10.52
C GLY A 178 -4.94 13.25 11.61
N ARG A 179 -5.37 12.02 11.94
CA ARG A 179 -6.39 11.71 12.95
C ARG A 179 -5.80 11.19 14.28
N LEU A 180 -4.51 10.88 14.35
CA LEU A 180 -3.88 10.46 15.59
C LEU A 180 -3.80 11.61 16.59
N GLY A 181 -4.06 11.31 17.87
CA GLY A 181 -4.08 12.27 18.98
C GLY A 181 -2.72 12.86 19.38
N GLY A 182 -1.66 12.56 18.63
CA GLY A 182 -0.27 12.94 18.91
C GLY A 182 0.43 12.00 19.89
N GLY A 183 1.76 12.14 20.01
CA GLY A 183 2.60 11.29 20.87
C GLY A 183 3.17 10.06 20.15
N GLU A 184 4.22 9.48 20.74
CA GLU A 184 4.94 8.33 20.18
C GLU A 184 4.08 7.06 20.24
N ASP A 185 3.28 6.87 21.28
CA ASP A 185 2.43 5.68 21.46
C ASP A 185 1.36 5.55 20.38
N ALA A 186 0.69 6.65 20.03
CA ALA A 186 -0.35 6.64 19.01
C ALA A 186 0.22 6.30 17.62
N LEU A 187 1.40 6.84 17.31
CA LEU A 187 2.12 6.54 16.09
C LEU A 187 2.64 5.10 16.07
N ALA A 188 3.22 4.64 17.18
CA ALA A 188 3.71 3.27 17.32
C ALA A 188 2.58 2.25 17.17
N GLY A 189 1.42 2.53 17.75
CA GLY A 189 0.21 1.72 17.59
C GLY A 189 -0.24 1.64 16.12
N ALA A 190 -0.35 2.79 15.44
CA ALA A 190 -0.71 2.82 14.02
C ALA A 190 0.30 2.05 13.14
N LEU A 191 1.60 2.17 13.41
CA LEU A 191 2.65 1.43 12.69
C LEU A 191 2.60 -0.06 12.99
N ALA A 192 2.37 -0.46 14.25
CA ALA A 192 2.23 -1.87 14.61
C ALA A 192 1.03 -2.52 13.91
N ILE A 193 -0.08 -1.79 13.78
CA ILE A 193 -1.24 -2.25 13.01
C ILE A 193 -0.96 -2.26 11.51
N GLY A 194 -0.24 -1.26 11.00
CA GLY A 194 0.26 -1.28 9.64
C GLY A 194 1.09 -2.52 9.33
N HIS A 195 1.96 -2.92 10.25
CA HIS A 195 2.76 -4.14 10.16
C HIS A 195 1.94 -5.44 10.22
N LEU A 196 0.76 -5.43 10.83
CA LEU A 196 -0.15 -6.59 10.78
C LEU A 196 -0.94 -6.64 9.47
N LEU A 197 -1.27 -5.47 8.91
CA LEU A 197 -1.98 -5.36 7.64
C LEU A 197 -1.09 -5.65 6.43
N GLU A 198 0.20 -5.30 6.52
CA GLU A 198 1.19 -5.68 5.52
C GLU A 198 1.27 -7.21 5.41
N CYS A 199 1.65 -7.73 4.24
CA CYS A 199 1.51 -9.15 3.88
C CYS A 199 0.06 -9.68 3.74
N GLY A 200 -0.98 -8.85 3.92
CA GLY A 200 -2.35 -9.09 3.47
C GLY A 200 -2.97 -10.42 3.96
N PRO A 201 -3.24 -11.40 3.08
CA PRO A 201 -4.00 -12.60 3.43
C PRO A 201 -3.30 -13.51 4.45
N GLN A 202 -2.01 -13.33 4.72
CA GLN A 202 -1.29 -14.10 5.74
C GLN A 202 -1.92 -13.94 7.12
N LEU A 203 -2.35 -12.72 7.47
CA LEU A 203 -3.08 -12.45 8.71
C LEU A 203 -4.43 -13.17 8.76
N CYS A 204 -5.02 -13.48 7.60
CA CYS A 204 -6.30 -14.18 7.47
C CYS A 204 -6.17 -15.71 7.34
N GLY A 205 -5.01 -16.28 7.69
CA GLY A 205 -4.73 -17.71 7.57
C GLY A 205 -4.12 -18.13 6.23
N GLY A 206 -3.70 -17.18 5.40
CA GLY A 206 -3.06 -17.40 4.08
C GLY A 206 -1.74 -18.17 4.11
N ASN A 207 -1.13 -18.31 5.29
CA ASN A 207 0.11 -19.06 5.50
C ASN A 207 -0.04 -20.17 6.56
N PHE A 208 -1.28 -20.57 6.87
CA PHE A 208 -1.52 -21.61 7.87
C PHE A 208 -1.18 -22.99 7.31
N ALA A 209 -0.25 -23.68 7.97
CA ALA A 209 0.05 -25.09 7.75
C ALA A 209 -0.14 -25.85 9.06
N ALA A 210 -1.14 -26.75 9.10
CA ALA A 210 -1.39 -27.58 10.27
C ALA A 210 -0.22 -28.58 10.47
N PRO A 211 0.46 -28.60 11.63
CA PRO A 211 1.48 -29.60 11.90
C PRO A 211 0.87 -31.00 11.86
N GLY A 212 1.31 -31.84 10.92
CA GLY A 212 0.85 -33.23 10.78
C GLY A 212 -0.56 -33.41 10.20
N GLY A 213 -1.19 -32.35 9.67
CA GLY A 213 -2.49 -32.40 9.00
C GLY A 213 -2.40 -32.09 7.49
N GLU A 214 -3.48 -32.36 6.76
CA GLU A 214 -3.63 -31.85 5.39
C GLU A 214 -3.84 -30.32 5.44
N GLY A 215 -3.07 -29.58 4.63
CA GLY A 215 -3.24 -28.14 4.48
C GLY A 215 -4.54 -27.78 3.74
N PRO A 216 -4.94 -26.50 3.75
CA PRO A 216 -6.10 -26.04 3.01
C PRO A 216 -5.97 -26.35 1.51
N SER A 217 -7.07 -26.75 0.88
CA SER A 217 -7.14 -26.96 -0.56
C SER A 217 -6.90 -25.66 -1.33
N ALA A 218 -6.54 -25.76 -2.60
CA ALA A 218 -6.39 -24.60 -3.48
C ALA A 218 -7.67 -23.73 -3.54
N ALA A 219 -8.85 -24.35 -3.46
CA ALA A 219 -10.13 -23.65 -3.45
C ALA A 219 -10.38 -22.89 -2.14
N GLU A 220 -9.87 -23.40 -1.01
CA GLU A 220 -9.96 -22.73 0.29
C GLU A 220 -8.97 -21.57 0.37
N LEU A 221 -7.73 -21.77 -0.07
CA LEU A 221 -6.74 -20.70 -0.21
C LEU A 221 -7.26 -19.57 -1.12
N ALA A 222 -7.93 -19.94 -2.22
CA ALA A 222 -8.57 -18.98 -3.12
C ALA A 222 -9.78 -18.23 -2.48
N ARG A 223 -10.27 -18.61 -1.30
CA ARG A 223 -11.33 -17.87 -0.59
C ARG A 223 -10.82 -17.05 0.60
N ILE A 224 -9.52 -17.06 0.86
CA ILE A 224 -8.94 -16.29 1.97
C ILE A 224 -9.16 -14.80 1.74
N GLY A 225 -9.74 -14.16 2.76
CA GLY A 225 -10.04 -12.73 2.77
C GLY A 225 -8.80 -11.88 3.04
N TYR A 226 -9.01 -10.57 3.07
CA TYR A 226 -7.94 -9.61 3.32
C TYR A 226 -8.27 -8.82 4.57
N PRO A 227 -7.25 -8.49 5.38
CA PRO A 227 -7.49 -7.86 6.67
C PRO A 227 -7.93 -6.40 6.51
N ILE A 228 -8.73 -5.97 7.47
CA ILE A 228 -9.13 -4.59 7.68
C ILE A 228 -8.77 -4.26 9.13
N ALA A 229 -8.37 -3.03 9.42
CA ALA A 229 -8.22 -2.53 10.78
C ALA A 229 -8.91 -1.17 10.93
N ARG A 230 -9.53 -0.96 12.08
CA ARG A 230 -9.97 0.35 12.55
C ARG A 230 -8.91 0.88 13.51
N ILE A 231 -8.19 1.92 13.11
CA ILE A 231 -7.14 2.60 13.88
C ILE A 231 -7.79 3.75 14.65
N GLU A 232 -7.75 3.68 15.97
CA GLU A 232 -8.27 4.71 16.86
C GLU A 232 -7.24 5.85 17.03
N PRO A 233 -7.67 7.08 17.39
CA PRO A 233 -6.77 8.21 17.57
C PRO A 233 -5.64 8.00 18.58
N ASP A 234 -5.82 7.12 19.56
CA ASP A 234 -4.81 6.77 20.56
C ASP A 234 -3.79 5.71 20.07
N GLY A 235 -3.89 5.28 18.81
CA GLY A 235 -3.08 4.22 18.22
C GLY A 235 -3.57 2.81 18.51
N GLY A 236 -4.61 2.64 19.32
CA GLY A 236 -5.29 1.36 19.47
C GLY A 236 -5.93 0.92 18.15
N ALA A 237 -6.18 -0.36 18.01
CA ALA A 237 -7.01 -0.84 16.89
C ALA A 237 -7.91 -1.99 17.26
N ARG A 238 -8.95 -2.12 16.44
CA ARG A 238 -9.87 -3.24 16.44
C ARG A 238 -9.94 -3.81 15.04
N SER A 239 -9.97 -5.12 14.89
CA SER A 239 -10.41 -5.73 13.64
C SER A 239 -11.90 -5.40 13.47
N PRO A 240 -12.32 -4.70 12.41
CA PRO A 240 -13.73 -4.72 12.07
C PRO A 240 -14.05 -6.13 11.59
N SER A 241 -15.13 -6.72 12.10
CA SER A 241 -15.65 -7.99 11.60
C SER A 241 -15.76 -7.92 10.07
N PRO A 242 -15.20 -8.88 9.32
CA PRO A 242 -15.24 -8.81 7.86
C PRO A 242 -16.70 -8.75 7.38
N PRO A 243 -17.04 -7.90 6.39
CA PRO A 243 -18.36 -7.93 5.79
C PRO A 243 -18.59 -9.30 5.15
N ALA A 244 -19.68 -9.96 5.54
CA ALA A 244 -20.06 -11.24 4.95
C ALA A 244 -20.55 -11.04 3.50
N PRO A 245 -20.21 -11.91 2.52
CA PRO A 245 -19.39 -13.12 2.61
C PRO A 245 -18.06 -12.93 1.85
N ALA A 246 -17.09 -12.22 2.45
CA ALA A 246 -15.70 -12.22 1.98
C ALA A 246 -14.74 -12.06 3.16
N GLY A 247 -14.63 -13.07 4.01
CA GLY A 247 -13.56 -13.10 5.01
C GLY A 247 -13.89 -13.98 6.19
N GLY A 248 -13.05 -14.99 6.42
CA GLY A 248 -13.05 -15.72 7.68
C GLY A 248 -12.72 -14.77 8.82
N SER A 249 -13.50 -14.82 9.89
CA SER A 249 -13.14 -14.18 11.14
C SER A 249 -11.97 -14.93 11.78
N MET A 250 -10.94 -14.21 12.21
CA MET A 250 -10.04 -14.73 13.22
C MET A 250 -10.78 -14.80 14.57
N SER A 251 -10.69 -15.96 15.21
CA SER A 251 -11.05 -16.19 16.61
C SER A 251 -9.95 -15.73 17.55
#